data_AF-A0A497B7J7-F1
#
_entry.id   AF-A0A497B7J7-F1
#
_cell.length_a   1.000
_cell.length_b   1.000
_cell.length_c   1.000
_cell.angle_alpha   90.00
_cell.angle_beta   90.00
_cell.angle_gamma   90.00
#
_symmetry.space_group_name_H-M   'P 1'
#
loop_
_entity.id
_entity.type
_entity.pdbx_description
1 polymer ?
#
loop_
_entity_poly.entity_id
_entity_poly.type
_entity_poly.pdbx_seq_one_letter_code
_entity_poly.pdbx_strand_id
1 'polypeptide(L)' 'MHSMKIGFLQRPAEIGGPGSFLMRLERGLKQMGHEVVFLSEPLSRIPDVILVLGGPIKALLQLIRWKKKGVPIVHRLAGF' A
#
# COMPACT_ATOMS: atom_id res chain seq x y z
N MET A 1 -1.45 -5.40 -20.09
CA MET A 1 -1.48 -4.53 -18.90
C MET A 1 -0.06 -4.16 -18.54
N HIS A 2 0.22 -2.89 -18.19
CA HIS A 2 1.53 -2.51 -17.63
C HIS A 2 1.60 -3.01 -16.18
N SER A 3 2.68 -3.72 -15.84
CA SER A 3 2.97 -4.08 -14.45
C SER A 3 3.33 -2.82 -13.67
N MET A 4 2.85 -2.71 -12.43
CA MET A 4 3.11 -1.58 -11.54
C MET A 4 3.61 -2.10 -10.20
N LYS A 5 4.49 -1.34 -9.56
CA LYS A 5 4.90 -1.50 -8.16
C LYS A 5 3.97 -0.69 -7.26
N ILE A 6 3.16 -1.40 -6.49
CA ILE A 6 2.13 -0.85 -5.61
C ILE A 6 2.59 -0.96 -4.16
N GLY A 7 2.71 0.17 -3.49
CA GLY A 7 3.13 0.25 -2.08
C GLY A 7 1.96 0.24 -1.11
N PHE A 8 1.99 -0.65 -0.12
CA PHE A 8 1.13 -0.59 1.07
C PHE A 8 1.93 -0.13 2.29
N LEU A 9 1.28 0.55 3.24
CA LEU A 9 1.96 1.03 4.46
C LEU A 9 2.57 -0.11 5.29
N GLN A 10 1.82 -1.19 5.47
CA GLN A 10 2.17 -2.31 6.33
C GLN A 10 1.53 -3.60 5.81
N ARG A 11 2.02 -4.75 6.29
CA ARG A 11 1.40 -6.04 6.01
C ARG A 11 -0.01 -6.12 6.62
N PRO A 12 -0.92 -6.89 5.99
CA PRO A 12 -2.20 -7.20 6.62
C PRO A 12 -1.98 -7.89 7.97
N ALA A 13 -2.72 -7.44 8.98
CA ALA A 13 -2.89 -8.21 10.21
C ALA A 13 -3.71 -9.46 9.88
N GLU A 14 -3.33 -10.61 10.43
CA GLU A 14 -3.99 -11.89 10.15
C GLU A 14 -5.44 -11.95 10.65
N ILE A 15 -5.82 -11.07 11.58
CA ILE A 15 -7.12 -11.08 12.26
C ILE A 15 -7.80 -9.71 12.13
N GLY A 16 -9.06 -9.71 11.65
CA GLY A 16 -9.94 -8.53 11.58
C GLY A 16 -10.36 -8.12 10.15
N GLY A 17 -11.52 -7.47 10.04
CA GLY A 17 -12.13 -7.06 8.76
C GLY A 17 -11.18 -6.31 7.80
N PRO A 18 -10.46 -5.27 8.25
CA PRO A 18 -9.50 -4.54 7.42
C PRO A 18 -8.34 -5.40 6.89
N GLY A 19 -7.86 -6.36 7.69
CA GLY A 19 -6.79 -7.29 7.30
C GLY A 19 -7.22 -8.21 6.17
N SER A 20 -8.46 -8.73 6.25
CA SER A 20 -9.03 -9.62 5.22
C SER A 20 -9.19 -8.93 3.86
N PHE A 21 -9.56 -7.64 3.84
CA PHE A 21 -9.65 -6.86 2.62
C PHE A 21 -8.26 -6.65 2.00
N LEU A 22 -7.28 -6.24 2.81
CA LEU A 22 -5.92 -6.00 2.34
C LEU A 22 -5.30 -7.28 1.75
N MET A 23 -5.51 -8.45 2.38
CA MET A 23 -5.07 -9.75 1.84
C MET A 23 -5.72 -10.08 0.49
N ARG A 24 -7.05 -9.87 0.36
CA ARG A 24 -7.77 -10.13 -0.90
C ARG A 24 -7.32 -9.19 -2.01
N LEU A 25 -7.12 -7.91 -1.67
CA LEU A 25 -6.63 -6.91 -2.62
C LEU A 25 -5.21 -7.23 -3.07
N GLU A 26 -4.30 -7.53 -2.14
CA GLU A 26 -2.93 -7.95 -2.46
C GLU A 26 -2.92 -9.13 -3.43
N ARG A 27 -3.73 -10.17 -3.14
CA ARG A 27 -3.86 -11.34 -4.00
C ARG A 27 -4.36 -10.98 -5.39
N GLY A 28 -5.40 -10.15 -5.48
CA GLY A 28 -5.95 -9.69 -6.77
C GLY A 28 -4.93 -8.89 -7.58
N LEU A 29 -4.19 -7.97 -6.95
CA LEU A 29 -3.14 -7.20 -7.61
C LEU A 29 -2.01 -8.08 -8.14
N LYS A 30 -1.58 -9.07 -7.36
CA LYS A 30 -0.58 -10.06 -7.80
C LYS A 30 -1.09 -10.91 -8.96
N GLN A 31 -2.34 -11.36 -8.93
CA GLN A 31 -2.97 -12.10 -10.03
C GLN A 31 -3.08 -11.28 -11.31
N MET A 32 -3.22 -9.96 -11.18
CA MET A 32 -3.21 -9.00 -12.29
C MET A 32 -1.80 -8.67 -12.81
N GLY A 33 -0.75 -9.27 -12.23
CA GLY A 33 0.64 -9.09 -12.65
C GLY A 33 1.32 -7.84 -12.06
N HIS A 34 0.77 -7.25 -11.01
CA HIS A 34 1.40 -6.14 -10.29
C HIS A 34 2.35 -6.64 -9.18
N GLU A 35 3.41 -5.88 -8.91
CA GLU A 35 4.31 -6.11 -7.78
C GLU A 35 3.76 -5.37 -6.56
N VAL A 36 3.60 -6.07 -5.44
CA VAL A 36 3.18 -5.46 -4.18
C VAL A 36 4.39 -5.35 -3.24
N VAL A 37 4.62 -4.16 -2.70
CA VAL A 37 5.68 -3.88 -1.74
C VAL A 37 5.14 -3.23 -0.47
N PHE A 38 5.84 -3.40 0.65
CA PHE A 38 5.46 -2.83 1.93
C PHE A 38 6.43 -1.73 2.34
N LEU A 39 5.92 -0.52 2.62
CA LEU A 39 6.74 0.64 2.99
C LEU A 39 7.39 0.51 4.38
N SER A 40 6.95 -0.46 5.18
CA SER A 40 7.60 -0.87 6.43
C SER A 40 8.92 -1.61 6.23
N GLU A 41 9.22 -2.05 5.01
CA GLU A 41 10.40 -2.83 4.66
C GLU A 41 11.36 -2.01 3.75
N PRO A 42 12.67 -2.34 3.70
CA PRO A 42 13.59 -1.73 2.76
C PRO A 42 13.14 -1.95 1.31
N LEU A 43 13.10 -0.88 0.51
CA LEU A 43 12.67 -0.94 -0.89
C LEU A 43 13.86 -0.78 -1.84
N SER A 44 13.97 -1.67 -2.82
CA SER A 44 14.96 -1.59 -3.90
C SER A 44 14.63 -0.54 -4.96
N ARG A 45 13.34 -0.19 -5.12
CA ARG A 45 12.85 0.79 -6.11
C ARG A 45 11.68 1.60 -5.55
N ILE A 46 11.49 2.80 -6.10
CA ILE A 46 10.38 3.69 -5.79
C ILE A 46 9.07 3.05 -6.30
N PRO A 47 7.99 2.99 -5.51
CA PRO A 47 6.69 2.54 -5.99
C PRO A 47 6.08 3.50 -6.99
N ASP A 48 5.33 2.97 -7.95
CA ASP A 48 4.57 3.76 -8.93
C ASP A 48 3.32 4.40 -8.29
N VAL A 49 2.77 3.76 -7.27
CA VAL A 49 1.64 4.26 -6.49
C VAL A 49 1.68 3.71 -5.07
N ILE A 50 1.21 4.49 -4.10
CA ILE A 50 1.01 4.04 -2.73
C ILE A 50 -0.49 4.00 -2.45
N LEU A 51 -0.98 2.83 -2.04
CA LEU A 51 -2.34 2.63 -1.56
C LEU A 51 -2.35 2.64 -0.03
N VAL A 52 -3.12 3.56 0.54
CA VAL A 52 -3.34 3.66 1.99
C VAL A 52 -4.73 3.14 2.29
N LEU A 53 -4.83 2.06 3.06
CA LEU A 53 -6.07 1.34 3.38
C LEU A 53 -6.31 1.31 4.88
N GLY A 54 -6.80 2.41 5.43
CA GLY A 54 -6.63 2.67 6.86
C GLY A 54 -5.14 2.74 7.23
N GLY A 55 -4.82 3.37 8.35
CA GLY A 55 -3.42 3.46 8.74
C GLY A 55 -3.18 4.28 9.99
N PRO A 56 -2.13 3.96 10.75
CA PRO A 56 -1.76 4.74 11.92
C PRO A 56 -1.29 6.14 11.49
N ILE A 57 -1.65 7.17 12.26
CA ILE A 57 -1.18 8.56 12.10
C ILE A 57 0.36 8.62 11.99
N LYS A 58 1.07 7.68 12.64
CA LYS A 58 2.53 7.55 12.60
C LYS A 58 3.10 7.40 11.18
N ALA A 59 2.32 6.94 10.21
CA ALA A 59 2.75 6.82 8.81
C ALA A 59 2.72 8.16 8.04
N LEU A 60 2.16 9.23 8.61
CA LEU A 60 1.94 10.51 7.92
C LEU A 60 3.25 11.15 7.43
N LEU A 61 4.31 11.14 8.24
CA LEU A 61 5.61 11.69 7.84
C LEU A 61 6.21 10.92 6.66
N GLN A 62 6.04 9.59 6.65
CA GLN A 62 6.50 8.74 5.55
C GLN A 62 5.73 9.05 4.27
N LEU A 63 4.41 9.22 4.36
CA LEU A 63 3.55 9.60 3.23
C LEU A 63 3.90 10.98 2.67
N ILE A 64 4.18 11.98 3.53
CA ILE A 64 4.66 13.30 3.09
C ILE A 64 5.97 13.16 2.31
N ARG A 65 6.91 12.32 2.79
CA ARG A 65 8.17 12.08 2.09
C ARG A 65 7.96 11.47 0.70
N TRP A 66 7.01 10.55 0.55
CA TRP A 66 6.69 9.95 -0.75
C TRP A 66 5.96 10.92 -1.69
N LYS A 67 5.05 11.74 -1.16
CA LYS A 67 4.40 12.81 -1.93
C LYS A 67 5.42 13.81 -2.47
N LYS A 68 6.43 14.18 -1.67
CA LYS A 68 7.55 15.02 -2.12
C LYS A 68 8.41 14.38 -3.20
N LYS A 69 8.43 13.05 -3.29
CA LYS A 69 9.09 12.29 -4.37
C LYS A 69 8.22 12.14 -5.63
N GLY A 70 7.04 12.76 -5.66
CA GLY A 70 6.12 12.68 -6.78
C GLY A 70 5.32 11.37 -6.87
N VAL A 71 5.39 10.51 -5.85
CA VAL A 71 4.64 9.25 -5.85
C VAL A 71 3.16 9.54 -5.59
N PRO A 72 2.24 9.12 -6.48
CA PRO A 72 0.81 9.21 -6.25
C PRO A 72 0.40 8.41 -5.00
N ILE A 73 -0.41 9.02 -4.14
CA ILE A 73 -0.94 8.40 -2.94
C ILE A 73 -2.46 8.33 -3.06
N VAL A 74 -3.00 7.12 -3.12
CA VAL A 74 -4.43 6.85 -3.18
C VAL A 74 -4.88 6.37 -1.81
N HIS A 75 -5.75 7.14 -1.17
CA HIS A 75 -6.26 6.83 0.16
C HIS A 75 -7.69 6.31 0.07
N ARG A 76 -7.93 5.13 0.66
CA ARG A 76 -9.27 4.66 0.97
C ARG A 76 -9.49 4.81 2.47
N LEU A 77 -10.50 5.60 2.83
CA LEU A 77 -11.06 5.55 4.18
C LEU A 77 -11.59 4.13 4.40
N ALA A 78 -11.14 3.47 5.47
CA ALA A 78 -11.80 2.26 5.92
C ALA A 78 -13.23 2.68 6.31
N GLY A 79 -14.23 2.19 5.56
CA GLY A 79 -15.60 2.24 6.04
C GLY A 79 -15.63 1.48 7.37
N PHE A 80 -16.04 2.16 8.43
CA PHE A 80 -16.36 1.53 9.69
C PHE A 80 -17.54 0.57 9.52
#